data_AF-A0A4Y2VV09-F1
#
_entry.id   AF-A0A4Y2VV09-F1
#
_cell.length_a   1.000
_cell.length_b   1.000
_cell.length_c   1.000
_cell.angle_alpha   90.00
_cell.angle_beta   90.00
_cell.angle_gamma   90.00
#
_symmetry.space_group_name_H-M   'P 1'
#
loop_
_entity.id
_entity.type
_entity.pdbx_description
1 polymer ?
#
loop_
_entity_poly.entity_id
_entity_poly.type
_entity_poly.pdbx_seq_one_letter_code
_entity_poly.pdbx_strand_id
1 'polypeptide(L)'
;MTTSMIKYVGKNCHTSAASYSAANVIAQHRKPFQEEEFLKEAWLACAPSLFDDVDNKDKIIQRIKDTPLSRNTIKERISKLAGNVTDQQKIDINSAPYISLCLDESTDVTKSARLAVWFGLVV
;
A
#
# COMPACT_ATOMS: atom_id res chain seq x y z
N MET A 1 4.61 -0.64 -13.40
CA MET A 1 5.41 0.43 -12.75
C MET A 1 5.59 0.04 -11.29
N THR A 2 6.81 -0.33 -10.92
CA THR A 2 7.17 -0.74 -9.56
C THR A 2 7.21 0.51 -8.71
N THR A 3 6.09 0.89 -8.09
CA THR A 3 6.05 2.01 -7.14
C THR A 3 7.06 1.72 -6.05
N SER A 4 8.19 2.42 -6.09
CA SER A 4 9.35 2.07 -5.29
C SER A 4 9.04 2.30 -3.81
N MET A 5 8.77 1.21 -3.10
CA MET A 5 8.61 1.19 -1.64
C MET A 5 9.89 1.60 -0.90
N ILE A 6 11.00 1.75 -1.65
CA ILE A 6 12.35 2.03 -1.14
C ILE A 6 12.39 3.32 -0.30
N LYS A 7 11.56 4.33 -0.58
CA LYS A 7 11.54 5.58 0.19
C LYS A 7 11.08 5.40 1.65
N TYR A 8 10.27 4.37 1.94
CA TYR A 8 9.64 4.19 3.25
C TYR A 8 10.26 3.10 4.12
N VAL A 9 11.23 2.36 3.57
CA VAL A 9 12.08 1.48 4.35
C VAL A 9 13.11 2.36 5.07
N GLY A 10 12.79 2.83 6.28
CA GLY A 10 13.80 3.41 7.16
C GLY A 10 14.98 2.42 7.27
N LYS A 11 16.22 2.92 7.14
CA LYS A 11 17.45 2.12 7.20
C LYS A 11 17.32 1.08 8.33
N ASN A 12 17.17 -0.19 7.96
CA ASN A 12 17.23 -1.39 8.81
C ASN A 12 16.00 -1.80 9.64
N CYS A 13 14.78 -1.30 9.38
CA CYS A 13 13.58 -1.80 10.07
C CYS A 13 12.80 -2.83 9.22
N HIS A 14 13.12 -4.12 9.37
CA HIS A 14 12.46 -5.21 8.65
C HIS A 14 10.95 -5.28 8.88
N THR A 15 10.49 -4.99 10.10
CA THR A 15 9.06 -4.97 10.45
C THR A 15 8.32 -3.82 9.76
N SER A 16 8.93 -2.63 9.71
CA SER A 16 8.38 -1.49 8.95
C SER A 16 8.26 -1.82 7.47
N ALA A 17 9.31 -2.37 6.85
CA ALA A 17 9.27 -2.76 5.43
C ALA A 17 8.16 -3.78 5.13
N ALA A 18 8.07 -4.86 5.91
CA ALA A 18 7.04 -5.89 5.75
C ALA A 18 5.62 -5.30 5.80
N SER A 19 5.42 -4.35 6.70
CA SER A 19 4.12 -3.74 6.91
C SER A 19 3.74 -2.66 5.88
N TYR A 20 4.71 -2.03 5.20
CA TYR A 20 4.44 -1.29 3.96
C TYR A 20 4.07 -2.23 2.81
N SER A 21 4.72 -3.40 2.71
CA SER A 21 4.33 -4.42 1.73
C SER A 21 2.88 -4.87 1.93
N ALA A 22 2.49 -5.16 3.17
CA ALA A 22 1.12 -5.51 3.50
C ALA A 22 0.14 -4.38 3.14
N ALA A 23 0.45 -3.14 3.53
CA ALA A 23 -0.37 -1.97 3.20
C ALA A 23 -0.57 -1.79 1.68
N ASN A 24 0.50 -2.01 0.88
CA ASN A 24 0.41 -1.94 -0.57
C ASN A 24 -0.50 -3.03 -1.16
N VAL A 25 -0.38 -4.27 -0.69
CA VAL A 25 -1.26 -5.37 -1.12
C VAL A 25 -2.73 -5.08 -0.77
N ILE A 26 -2.99 -4.61 0.46
CA ILE A 26 -4.34 -4.26 0.91
C ILE A 26 -4.93 -3.13 0.05
N ALA A 27 -4.15 -2.08 -0.21
CA ALA A 27 -4.57 -0.97 -1.06
C ALA A 27 -4.93 -1.42 -2.49
N GLN A 28 -4.11 -2.30 -3.08
CA GLN A 28 -4.36 -2.84 -4.43
C GLN A 28 -5.65 -3.64 -4.53
N HIS A 29 -6.01 -4.39 -3.48
CA HIS A 29 -7.22 -5.21 -3.45
C HIS A 29 -8.47 -4.45 -2.97
N ARG A 30 -8.34 -3.14 -2.64
CA ARG A 30 -9.44 -2.27 -2.17
C ARG A 30 -10.24 -2.86 -1.00
N LYS A 31 -9.57 -3.64 -0.14
CA LYS A 31 -10.22 -4.29 0.99
C LYS A 31 -10.46 -3.29 2.12
N PRO A 32 -11.60 -3.36 2.83
CA PRO A 32 -11.86 -2.49 3.97
C PRO A 32 -10.90 -2.80 5.11
N PHE A 33 -10.46 -1.76 5.82
CA PHE A 33 -9.48 -1.83 6.92
C PHE A 33 -9.91 -2.67 8.15
N GLN A 34 -11.06 -3.36 8.07
CA GLN A 34 -11.52 -4.30 9.09
C GLN A 34 -10.87 -5.69 8.92
N GLU A 35 -10.37 -6.03 7.71
CA GLU A 35 -9.77 -7.34 7.42
C GLU A 35 -8.28 -7.46 7.84
N GLU A 36 -7.67 -6.39 8.37
CA GLU A 36 -6.21 -6.32 8.55
C GLU A 36 -5.74 -6.98 9.85
N GLU A 37 -6.50 -6.79 10.92
CA GLU A 37 -6.27 -7.46 12.20
C GLU A 37 -6.55 -8.97 12.07
N PHE A 38 -7.59 -9.31 11.29
CA PHE A 38 -7.89 -10.69 10.90
C PHE A 38 -6.73 -11.36 10.16
N LEU A 39 -6.05 -10.66 9.23
CA LEU A 39 -4.91 -11.23 8.52
C LEU A 39 -3.78 -11.62 9.50
N LYS A 40 -3.51 -10.77 10.48
CA LYS A 40 -2.48 -11.02 11.50
C LYS A 40 -2.89 -12.19 12.41
N GLU A 41 -4.13 -12.24 12.85
CA GLU A 41 -4.68 -13.35 13.64
C GLU A 41 -4.62 -14.68 12.88
N ALA A 42 -5.01 -14.69 11.61
CA ALA A 42 -4.95 -15.87 10.75
C ALA A 42 -3.52 -16.41 10.62
N TRP A 43 -2.54 -15.54 10.38
CA TRP A 43 -1.14 -15.94 10.32
C TRP A 43 -0.60 -16.44 11.67
N LEU A 44 -1.00 -15.84 12.78
CA LEU A 44 -0.61 -16.29 14.12
C LEU A 44 -1.25 -17.63 14.50
N ALA A 45 -2.44 -17.93 13.99
CA ALA A 45 -3.09 -19.23 14.20
C ALA A 45 -2.41 -20.36 13.42
N CYS A 46 -1.95 -20.09 12.20
CA CYS A 46 -1.30 -21.10 11.35
C CYS A 46 0.20 -21.28 11.65
N ALA A 47 0.89 -20.23 12.12
CA ALA A 47 2.33 -20.23 12.28
C ALA A 47 2.89 -21.36 13.18
N PRO A 48 2.26 -21.75 14.31
CA PRO A 48 2.76 -22.85 15.14
C PRO A 48 2.82 -24.18 14.39
N SER A 49 1.80 -24.48 13.58
CA SER A 49 1.76 -25.72 12.78
C SER A 49 2.63 -25.62 11.52
N LEU A 50 2.72 -24.44 10.90
CA LEU A 50 3.47 -24.24 9.66
C LEU A 50 4.99 -24.27 9.86
N PHE A 51 5.46 -23.87 11.04
CA PHE A 51 6.89 -23.77 11.34
C PHE A 51 7.35 -24.75 12.43
N ASP A 52 6.60 -25.83 12.68
CA ASP A 52 6.89 -26.75 13.78
C ASP A 52 8.22 -27.50 13.60
N ASP A 53 8.63 -27.70 12.34
CA ASP A 53 9.86 -28.35 11.89
C ASP A 53 11.06 -27.40 11.76
N VAL A 54 10.89 -26.11 12.09
CA VAL A 54 11.93 -25.08 11.92
C VAL A 54 12.57 -24.72 13.25
N ASP A 55 13.91 -24.79 13.31
CA ASP A 55 14.77 -24.37 14.43
C ASP A 55 14.81 -22.83 14.62
N ASN A 56 13.65 -22.16 14.61
CA ASN A 56 13.48 -20.74 15.00
C ASN A 56 12.02 -20.30 15.12
N LYS A 57 11.08 -21.25 15.28
CA LYS A 57 9.64 -20.97 15.17
C LYS A 57 9.17 -19.82 16.07
N ASP A 58 9.65 -19.77 17.30
CA ASP A 58 9.30 -18.70 18.25
C ASP A 58 9.72 -17.33 17.76
N LYS A 59 10.91 -17.21 17.14
CA LYS A 59 11.40 -15.94 16.59
C LYS A 59 10.59 -15.51 15.36
N ILE A 60 10.16 -16.46 14.53
CA ILE A 60 9.29 -16.18 13.37
C ILE A 60 7.93 -15.70 13.85
N ILE A 61 7.31 -16.42 14.78
CA ILE A 61 6.02 -16.05 15.39
C ILE A 61 6.13 -14.67 16.04
N GLN A 62 7.20 -14.39 16.78
CA GLN A 62 7.41 -13.07 17.38
C GLN A 62 7.55 -11.97 16.32
N ARG A 63 8.26 -12.20 15.21
CA ARG A 63 8.32 -11.20 14.12
C ARG A 63 6.95 -10.91 13.50
N ILE A 64 6.09 -11.92 13.36
CA ILE A 64 4.70 -11.72 12.90
C ILE A 64 3.94 -10.86 13.93
N LYS A 65 4.08 -11.16 15.24
CA LYS A 65 3.47 -10.37 16.33
C LYS A 65 3.98 -8.92 16.35
N ASP A 66 5.26 -8.69 16.11
CA ASP A 66 5.86 -7.36 16.14
C ASP A 66 5.58 -6.54 14.88
N THR A 67 5.07 -7.17 13.81
CA THR A 67 4.75 -6.45 12.57
C THR A 67 3.55 -5.51 12.80
N PRO A 68 3.68 -4.20 12.52
CA PRO A 68 2.61 -3.22 12.76
C PRO A 68 1.43 -3.36 11.79
N LEU A 69 0.53 -4.28 12.13
CA LEU A 69 -0.76 -4.67 11.54
C LEU A 69 -1.96 -3.74 11.79
N SER A 70 -1.85 -2.76 12.70
CA SER A 70 -3.06 -2.07 13.17
C SER A 70 -3.73 -1.26 12.07
N ARG A 71 -5.06 -1.16 12.14
CA ARG A 71 -5.89 -0.35 11.23
C ARG A 71 -5.32 1.05 11.01
N ASN A 72 -4.93 1.71 12.10
CA ASN A 72 -4.38 3.06 12.05
C ASN A 72 -3.04 3.09 11.33
N THR A 73 -2.18 2.10 11.59
CA THR A 73 -0.87 2.02 10.94
C THR A 73 -1.00 1.75 9.45
N ILE A 74 -1.84 0.80 9.03
CA ILE A 74 -2.02 0.54 7.60
C ILE A 74 -2.64 1.74 6.90
N LYS A 75 -3.66 2.37 7.49
CA LYS A 75 -4.22 3.62 6.96
C LYS A 75 -3.15 4.69 6.74
N GLU A 76 -2.31 4.94 7.75
CA GLU A 76 -1.22 5.90 7.64
C GLU A 76 -0.22 5.52 6.53
N ARG A 77 0.12 4.23 6.42
CA ARG A 77 1.04 3.75 5.38
C ARG A 77 0.47 3.84 3.98
N ILE A 78 -0.82 3.53 3.79
CA ILE A 78 -1.51 3.71 2.52
C ILE A 78 -1.51 5.19 2.13
N SER A 79 -1.81 6.09 3.06
CA SER A 79 -1.72 7.54 2.82
C SER A 79 -0.30 7.98 2.41
N LYS A 80 0.74 7.43 3.06
CA LYS A 80 2.14 7.69 2.69
C LYS A 80 2.46 7.15 1.29
N LEU A 81 2.07 5.92 0.98
CA LEU A 81 2.25 5.31 -0.34
C LEU A 81 1.57 6.16 -1.43
N ALA A 82 0.34 6.60 -1.20
CA ALA A 82 -0.39 7.49 -2.11
C ALA A 82 0.32 8.84 -2.28
N GLY A 83 0.83 9.43 -1.19
CA GLY A 83 1.64 10.64 -1.22
C GLY A 83 2.89 10.48 -2.09
N ASN A 84 3.61 9.36 -1.97
CA ASN A 84 4.80 9.07 -2.79
C ASN A 84 4.49 8.92 -4.27
N VAL A 85 3.37 8.28 -4.61
CA VAL A 85 2.90 8.20 -6.01
C VAL A 85 2.62 9.60 -6.54
N THR A 86 1.97 10.44 -5.73
CA THR A 86 1.67 11.84 -6.09
C THR A 86 2.94 12.66 -6.28
N ASP A 87 3.93 12.49 -5.40
CA ASP A 87 5.23 13.18 -5.51
C ASP A 87 5.98 12.78 -6.78
N GLN A 88 6.01 11.48 -7.11
CA GLN A 88 6.61 10.98 -8.35
C GLN A 88 5.90 11.52 -9.58
N GLN A 89 4.56 11.49 -9.59
CA GLN A 89 3.77 12.06 -10.68
C GLN A 89 4.06 13.55 -10.88
N LYS A 90 4.22 14.32 -9.81
CA LYS A 90 4.60 15.74 -9.92
C LYS A 90 5.98 15.92 -10.56
N ILE A 91 6.96 15.09 -10.18
CA ILE A 91 8.30 15.13 -10.76
C ILE A 91 8.23 14.78 -12.26
N ASP A 92 7.50 13.73 -12.60
CA ASP A 92 7.35 13.27 -13.98
C ASP A 92 6.65 14.32 -14.85
N ILE A 93 5.56 14.92 -14.36
CA ILE A 93 4.83 16.00 -15.07
C ILE A 93 5.73 17.23 -15.27
N ASN A 94 6.49 17.63 -14.24
CA ASN A 94 7.35 18.81 -14.33
C ASN A 94 8.60 18.59 -15.20
N SER A 95 9.02 17.34 -15.40
CA SER A 95 10.18 17.00 -16.25
C SER A 95 9.80 16.66 -17.69
N ALA A 96 8.51 16.44 -17.98
CA ALA A 96 8.04 16.10 -19.30
C ALA A 96 8.03 17.31 -20.25
N PRO A 97 8.57 17.20 -21.48
CA PRO A 97 8.51 18.27 -22.47
C PRO A 97 7.08 18.47 -23.02
N TYR A 98 6.28 17.39 -23.06
CA TYR A 98 4.91 17.40 -23.54
C TYR A 98 4.04 16.52 -22.65
N ILE A 99 2.81 16.96 -22.41
CA ILE A 99 1.79 16.20 -21.68
C ILE A 99 0.50 16.15 -22.50
N SER A 100 -0.19 15.01 -22.43
CA SER A 100 -1.56 14.87 -22.92
C SER A 100 -2.53 14.99 -21.75
N LEU A 101 -3.68 15.61 -22.00
CA LEU A 101 -4.76 15.77 -21.04
C LEU A 101 -6.04 15.16 -21.61
N CYS A 102 -6.66 14.25 -20.86
CA CYS A 102 -7.98 13.73 -21.17
C CYS A 102 -8.98 14.21 -20.11
N LEU A 103 -10.09 14.79 -20.56
CA LEU A 103 -11.19 15.28 -19.73
C LEU A 103 -12.42 14.44 -20.01
N ASP A 104 -12.97 13.79 -18.99
CA ASP A 104 -14.16 12.95 -19.11
C ASP A 104 -15.22 13.41 -18.10
N GLU A 105 -16.36 13.85 -18.59
CA GLU A 105 -17.50 14.28 -17.77
C GLU A 105 -18.52 13.16 -17.66
N SER A 106 -18.89 12.80 -16.43
CA SER A 106 -19.99 11.88 -16.14
C SER A 106 -21.03 12.58 -15.27
N THR A 107 -22.31 12.29 -15.48
CA THR A 107 -23.39 12.77 -14.61
C THR A 107 -23.96 11.58 -13.85
N ASP A 108 -23.92 11.66 -12.52
CA ASP A 108 -24.50 10.64 -11.64
C ASP A 108 -26.04 10.69 -11.68
N VAL A 109 -26.70 9.59 -11.28
CA VAL A 109 -28.17 9.49 -11.19
C VAL A 109 -28.80 10.57 -10.29
N THR A 110 -28.02 11.14 -9.37
CA THR A 110 -28.41 12.30 -8.54
C THR A 110 -28.30 13.65 -9.25
N LYS A 111 -28.05 13.67 -10.58
CA LYS A 111 -27.78 14.87 -11.40
C LYS A 111 -26.54 15.66 -10.99
N SER A 112 -25.61 15.00 -10.31
CA SER A 112 -24.31 15.59 -9.98
C SER A 112 -23.32 15.31 -11.11
N ALA A 113 -22.87 16.35 -11.82
CA ALA A 113 -21.79 16.24 -12.79
C ALA A 113 -20.44 16.03 -12.07
N ARG A 114 -19.61 15.13 -12.60
CA ARG A 114 -18.26 14.81 -12.13
C ARG A 114 -17.32 14.85 -13.32
N LEU A 115 -16.23 15.62 -13.20
CA LEU A 115 -15.17 15.71 -14.21
C LEU A 115 -13.95 14.90 -13.76
N ALA A 116 -13.58 13.89 -14.54
CA ALA A 116 -12.33 13.16 -14.41
C ALA A 116 -11.26 13.80 -15.30
N VAL A 117 -10.08 14.06 -14.73
CA VAL A 117 -8.94 14.66 -15.42
C VAL A 117 -7.79 13.66 -15.39
N TRP A 118 -7.30 13.25 -16.56
CA TRP A 118 -6.22 12.28 -16.72
C TRP A 118 -5.02 12.92 -17.40
N PHE A 119 -3.84 12.74 -16.80
CA PHE A 119 -2.57 13.19 -17.36
C PHE A 119 -1.85 11.98 -17.98
N GLY A 120 -1.56 12.04 -19.27
CA GLY A 120 -0.75 11.04 -19.98
C GLY A 120 0.59 11.63 -20.40
N LEU A 121 1.69 10.96 -20.07
CA LEU A 121 3.01 11.30 -20.58
C LEU A 121 3.09 10.89 -22.06
N VAL A 122 3.46 11.84 -22.92
CA VAL A 122 3.77 11.56 -24.32
C VAL A 122 5.28 11.42 -24.40
N VAL A 123 5.76 10.18 -24.60
CA VAL A 123 7.18 9.84 -24.79
C VAL A 123 7.49 9.83 -26.28
#